data_AF-A0A7J9ASN5-F1
#
_entry.id   AF-A0A7J9ASN5-F1
#
_cell.length_a   1.000
_cell.length_b   1.000
_cell.length_c   1.000
_cell.angle_alpha   90.00
_cell.angle_beta   90.00
_cell.angle_gamma   90.00
#
_symmetry.space_group_name_H-M   'P 1'
#
loop_
_entity.id
_entity.type
_entity.pdbx_description
1 polymer ?
#
loop_
_entity_poly.entity_id
_entity_poly.type
_entity_poly.pdbx_seq_one_letter_code
_entity_poly.pdbx_strand_id
1 'polypeptide(L)'
;ILRRLAQNREAARKSRLRKKAYVQQLESSRLKLTQLEQELQRARQQGIFISSSGDQSHSLGGNGAMTFDVEYGRWLEEHNRQINELRMAVNSHAGDAELRIIVDGVMVHYDEIFRLKSNVAKADVFHLLSGMWKTPAERCFLWLGGFRSSELLKLLVNQLEPLTEQQLVGVSNLQQSSQQAEDALSQGMEALQQSLSETLSTGSLGSSGSTGNVANYMGQMAMAMGKLGTLEGFICQADNLRQQTLQQLHRILTTRQSARALLAINDYFSRLRALSSLWLARPRE
;
A
#
# COMPACT_ATOMS: atom_id res chain seq x y z
N ILE A 1 49.70 23.76 -56.71
CA ILE A 1 48.29 24.20 -56.56
C ILE A 1 47.29 23.05 -56.81
N LEU A 2 47.40 22.32 -57.93
CA LEU A 2 46.49 21.21 -58.30
C LEU A 2 46.37 20.09 -57.24
N ARG A 3 47.48 19.65 -56.64
CA ARG A 3 47.49 18.60 -55.59
C ARG A 3 46.72 18.99 -54.32
N ARG A 4 46.79 20.28 -53.94
CA ARG A 4 46.09 20.83 -52.76
C ARG A 4 44.58 20.94 -53.00
N LEU A 5 44.17 21.26 -54.23
CA LEU A 5 42.76 21.26 -54.64
C LEU A 5 42.17 19.85 -54.66
N ALA A 6 42.93 18.85 -55.15
CA ALA A 6 42.50 17.45 -55.12
C ALA A 6 42.32 16.92 -53.68
N GLN A 7 43.27 17.19 -52.79
CA GLN A 7 43.16 16.84 -51.36
C GLN A 7 41.98 17.53 -50.68
N ASN A 8 41.70 18.80 -51.00
CA ASN A 8 40.56 19.52 -50.44
C ASN A 8 39.21 18.93 -50.93
N ARG A 9 39.12 18.56 -52.22
CA ARG A 9 37.95 17.84 -52.77
C ARG A 9 37.73 16.49 -52.08
N GLU A 10 38.80 15.75 -51.82
CA GLU A 10 38.71 14.45 -51.15
C GLU A 10 38.33 14.59 -49.67
N ALA A 11 38.91 15.58 -48.97
CA ALA A 11 38.55 15.92 -47.59
C ALA A 11 37.09 16.35 -47.47
N ALA A 12 36.60 17.19 -48.40
CA ALA A 12 35.20 17.60 -48.46
C ALA A 12 34.26 16.41 -48.70
N ARG A 13 34.64 15.46 -49.57
CA ARG A 13 33.86 14.23 -49.80
C ARG A 13 33.81 13.35 -48.56
N LYS A 14 34.94 13.13 -47.87
CA LYS A 14 35.00 12.36 -46.61
C LYS A 14 34.22 13.05 -45.49
N SER A 15 34.24 14.38 -45.41
CA SER A 15 33.44 15.16 -44.45
C SER A 15 31.94 15.02 -44.71
N ARG A 16 31.51 15.12 -45.98
CA ARG A 16 30.11 14.90 -46.37
C ARG A 16 29.63 13.49 -46.05
N LEU A 17 30.45 12.46 -46.31
CA LEU A 17 30.13 11.08 -45.98
C LEU A 17 29.96 10.87 -44.47
N ARG A 18 30.88 11.43 -43.65
CA ARG A 18 30.77 11.36 -42.18
C ARG A 18 29.53 12.08 -41.66
N LYS A 19 29.23 13.28 -42.17
CA LYS A 19 28.00 14.01 -41.81
C LYS A 19 26.75 13.23 -42.21
N LYS A 20 26.73 12.62 -43.40
CA LYS A 20 25.61 11.79 -43.85
C LYS A 20 25.39 10.56 -42.96
N ALA A 21 26.47 9.87 -42.60
CA ALA A 21 26.41 8.74 -41.67
C ALA A 21 25.92 9.16 -40.27
N TYR A 22 26.38 10.30 -39.77
CA TYR A 22 25.95 10.84 -38.48
C TYR A 22 24.45 11.22 -38.48
N VAL A 23 23.96 11.84 -39.56
CA VAL A 23 22.53 12.16 -39.72
C VAL A 23 21.69 10.89 -39.77
N GLN A 24 22.11 9.86 -40.50
CA GLN A 24 21.41 8.57 -40.52
C GLN A 24 21.39 7.91 -39.13
N GLN A 25 22.48 8.03 -38.37
CA GLN A 25 22.53 7.53 -37.00
C GLN A 25 21.55 8.29 -36.09
N LEU A 26 21.45 9.62 -36.22
CA LEU A 26 20.48 10.43 -35.47
C LEU A 26 19.03 10.07 -35.83
N GLU A 27 18.73 9.84 -37.10
CA GLU A 27 17.39 9.39 -37.54
C GLU A 27 17.04 8.01 -36.96
N SER A 28 18.00 7.08 -36.96
CA SER A 28 17.85 5.77 -36.33
C SER A 28 17.63 5.88 -34.81
N SER A 29 18.41 6.71 -34.13
CA SER A 29 18.24 6.96 -32.69
C SER A 29 16.90 7.62 -32.38
N ARG A 30 16.43 8.57 -33.20
CA ARG A 30 15.12 9.20 -33.03
C ARG A 30 13.98 8.19 -33.15
N LEU A 31 14.03 7.32 -34.16
CA LEU A 31 13.04 6.25 -34.33
C LEU A 31 13.02 5.28 -33.15
N LYS A 32 14.19 4.87 -32.66
CA LYS A 32 14.31 4.04 -31.44
C LYS A 32 13.74 4.75 -30.22
N LEU A 33 14.00 6.05 -30.07
CA LEU A 33 13.48 6.83 -28.95
C LEU A 33 11.97 6.92 -28.99
N THR A 34 11.37 7.19 -30.16
CA THR A 34 9.91 7.17 -30.34
C THR A 34 9.32 5.78 -30.07
N GLN A 35 10.00 4.71 -30.47
CA GLN A 35 9.57 3.34 -30.16
C GLN A 35 9.62 3.06 -28.66
N LEU A 36 10.71 3.44 -27.98
CA LEU A 36 10.85 3.31 -26.53
C LEU A 36 9.82 4.16 -25.77
N GLU A 37 9.51 5.36 -26.25
CA GLU A 37 8.45 6.20 -25.69
C GLU A 37 7.08 5.55 -25.85
N GLN A 38 6.78 4.96 -27.01
CA GLN A 38 5.53 4.22 -27.22
C GLN A 38 5.47 2.95 -26.37
N GLU A 39 6.58 2.23 -26.22
CA GLU A 39 6.69 1.07 -25.33
C GLU A 39 6.56 1.48 -23.87
N LEU A 40 7.09 2.63 -23.45
CA LEU A 40 6.97 3.17 -22.11
C LEU A 40 5.55 3.70 -21.83
N GLN A 41 4.89 4.31 -22.81
CA GLN A 41 3.48 4.69 -22.74
C GLN A 41 2.60 3.44 -22.62
N ARG A 42 2.88 2.41 -23.44
CA ARG A 42 2.25 1.09 -23.33
C ARG A 42 2.54 0.43 -21.99
N ALA A 43 3.77 0.48 -21.48
CA ALA A 43 4.18 -0.07 -20.19
C ALA A 43 3.66 0.75 -19.00
N ARG A 44 3.20 2.00 -19.21
CA ARG A 44 2.49 2.79 -18.19
C ARG A 44 0.99 2.51 -18.20
N GLN A 45 0.38 2.36 -19.37
CA GLN A 45 -1.00 1.90 -19.51
C GLN A 45 -1.16 0.45 -19.07
N GLN A 46 -0.18 -0.38 -19.44
CA GLN A 46 0.01 -1.68 -18.87
C GLN A 46 0.59 -1.59 -17.47
N GLY A 47 1.25 -0.54 -17.00
CA GLY A 47 1.68 -0.39 -15.59
C GLY A 47 0.51 -0.09 -14.64
N ILE A 48 -0.63 0.33 -15.20
CA ILE A 48 -1.95 0.31 -14.56
C ILE A 48 -2.51 -1.15 -14.52
N PHE A 49 -1.88 -2.10 -15.24
CA PHE A 49 -2.28 -3.51 -15.42
C PHE A 49 -1.14 -4.57 -15.21
N ILE A 50 0.09 -4.16 -14.87
CA ILE A 50 1.37 -4.89 -14.85
C ILE A 50 2.16 -4.29 -13.68
N SER A 51 1.62 -4.45 -12.49
CA SER A 51 2.44 -4.90 -11.36
C SER A 51 2.77 -6.40 -11.47
N SER A 52 2.21 -7.09 -12.48
CA SER A 52 2.43 -8.51 -12.76
C SER A 52 3.23 -8.67 -14.07
N SER A 53 4.55 -8.72 -13.99
CA SER A 53 5.43 -9.44 -14.94
C SER A 53 6.87 -9.44 -14.44
N GLY A 54 7.11 -10.17 -13.36
CA GLY A 54 8.35 -10.90 -13.15
C GLY A 54 8.01 -12.39 -13.23
N ASP A 55 8.52 -13.06 -14.25
CA ASP A 55 8.44 -14.50 -14.53
C ASP A 55 7.10 -15.22 -14.28
N GLN A 56 6.44 -15.56 -15.39
CA GLN A 56 5.47 -16.65 -15.43
C GLN A 56 6.21 -17.98 -15.18
N SER A 57 6.39 -18.30 -13.90
CA SER A 57 6.49 -19.68 -13.45
C SER A 57 5.38 -19.91 -12.44
N HIS A 58 4.42 -20.74 -12.84
CA HIS A 58 3.35 -21.35 -12.03
C HIS A 58 3.25 -20.89 -10.56
N SER A 59 2.47 -19.85 -10.30
CA SER A 59 2.01 -19.52 -8.94
C SER A 59 0.55 -19.09 -8.99
N LEU A 60 -0.31 -19.85 -8.30
CA LEU A 60 -1.70 -19.50 -8.03
C LEU A 60 -1.85 -18.17 -7.25
N GLY A 61 -0.74 -17.54 -6.80
CA GLY A 61 -0.74 -16.32 -5.97
C GLY A 61 -0.98 -15.01 -6.72
N GLY A 62 -0.66 -14.91 -8.02
CA GLY A 62 -0.79 -13.65 -8.77
C GLY A 62 -2.22 -13.14 -8.94
N ASN A 63 -3.21 -14.04 -8.84
CA ASN A 63 -4.62 -13.67 -8.95
C ASN A 63 -5.17 -13.05 -7.65
N GLY A 64 -4.55 -13.35 -6.49
CA GLY A 64 -5.04 -12.93 -5.18
C GLY A 64 -5.00 -11.41 -4.99
N ALA A 65 -3.87 -10.77 -5.32
CA ALA A 65 -3.68 -9.32 -5.22
C ALA A 65 -4.64 -8.55 -6.14
N MET A 66 -4.77 -8.96 -7.41
CA MET A 66 -5.70 -8.32 -8.36
C MET A 66 -7.16 -8.49 -7.94
N THR A 67 -7.54 -9.68 -7.49
CA THR A 67 -8.90 -9.94 -6.97
C THR A 67 -9.18 -9.06 -5.76
N PHE A 68 -8.22 -8.97 -4.83
CA PHE A 68 -8.34 -8.10 -3.67
C PHE A 68 -8.49 -6.62 -4.06
N ASP A 69 -7.73 -6.11 -5.02
CA ASP A 69 -7.84 -4.71 -5.44
C ASP A 69 -9.22 -4.39 -6.02
N VAL A 70 -9.81 -5.31 -6.79
CA VAL A 70 -11.18 -5.19 -7.31
C VAL A 70 -12.21 -5.21 -6.18
N GLU A 71 -12.12 -6.18 -5.27
CA GLU A 71 -13.04 -6.28 -4.13
C GLU A 71 -12.89 -5.09 -3.15
N TYR A 72 -11.66 -4.59 -2.95
CA TYR A 72 -11.41 -3.39 -2.17
C TYR A 72 -12.04 -2.15 -2.81
N GLY A 73 -11.94 -2.02 -4.14
CA GLY A 73 -12.62 -0.95 -4.88
C GLY A 73 -14.13 -0.96 -4.65
N ARG A 74 -14.76 -2.13 -4.79
CA ARG A 74 -16.21 -2.30 -4.51
C ARG A 74 -16.56 -2.02 -3.05
N TRP A 75 -15.74 -2.50 -2.12
CA TRP A 75 -15.90 -2.22 -0.69
C TRP A 75 -15.86 -0.72 -0.40
N LEU A 76 -14.96 0.02 -1.07
CA LEU A 76 -14.84 1.46 -0.89
C LEU A 76 -16.03 2.23 -1.48
N GLU A 77 -16.56 1.80 -2.63
CA GLU A 77 -17.79 2.35 -3.21
C GLU A 77 -18.97 2.19 -2.26
N GLU A 78 -19.17 0.98 -1.73
CA GLU A 78 -20.23 0.70 -0.76
C GLU A 78 -20.01 1.44 0.57
N HIS A 79 -18.76 1.54 1.04
CA HIS A 79 -18.42 2.33 2.22
C HIS A 79 -18.82 3.81 2.03
N ASN A 80 -18.50 4.40 0.87
CA ASN A 80 -18.90 5.78 0.58
C ASN A 80 -20.43 5.93 0.53
N ARG A 81 -21.15 4.94 0.00
CA ARG A 81 -22.63 4.93 -0.01
C ARG A 81 -23.19 4.95 1.42
N GLN A 82 -22.75 4.04 2.28
CA GLN A 82 -23.21 3.95 3.67
C GLN A 82 -22.82 5.18 4.49
N ILE A 83 -21.62 5.74 4.28
CA ILE A 83 -21.20 6.98 4.94
C ILE A 83 -22.06 8.17 4.50
N ASN A 84 -22.44 8.25 3.22
CA ASN A 84 -23.34 9.30 2.75
C ASN A 84 -24.74 9.15 3.36
N GLU A 85 -25.25 7.92 3.46
CA GLU A 85 -26.51 7.62 4.16
C GLU A 85 -26.46 8.05 5.63
N LEU A 86 -25.39 7.68 6.35
CA LEU A 86 -25.16 8.10 7.73
C LEU A 86 -25.08 9.63 7.86
N ARG A 87 -24.39 10.30 6.95
CA ARG A 87 -24.26 11.77 6.94
C ARG A 87 -25.63 12.42 6.74
N MET A 88 -26.45 11.89 5.84
CA MET A 88 -27.82 12.39 5.62
C MET A 88 -28.70 12.19 6.86
N ALA A 89 -28.66 11.02 7.48
CA ALA A 89 -29.42 10.73 8.71
C ALA A 89 -28.99 11.61 9.89
N VAL A 90 -27.69 11.87 10.05
CA VAL A 90 -27.20 12.81 11.06
C VAL A 90 -27.69 14.23 10.80
N ASN A 91 -27.63 14.69 9.53
CA ASN A 91 -28.05 16.05 9.15
C ASN A 91 -29.57 16.26 9.23
N SER A 92 -30.36 15.23 8.95
CA SER A 92 -31.83 15.26 9.09
C SER A 92 -32.29 15.10 10.55
N HIS A 93 -31.36 14.95 11.49
CA HIS A 93 -31.66 14.71 12.90
C HIS A 93 -32.48 13.44 13.13
N ALA A 94 -32.15 12.37 12.40
CA ALA A 94 -32.75 11.05 12.58
C ALA A 94 -32.74 10.60 14.04
N GLY A 95 -33.79 9.86 14.40
CA GLY A 95 -33.95 9.28 15.73
C GLY A 95 -32.86 8.25 16.04
N ASP A 96 -32.58 8.04 17.32
CA ASP A 96 -31.48 7.15 17.74
C ASP A 96 -31.67 5.70 17.28
N ALA A 97 -32.90 5.21 17.11
CA ALA A 97 -33.18 3.88 16.58
C ALA A 97 -32.79 3.73 15.10
N GLU A 98 -33.07 4.75 14.29
CA GLU A 98 -32.69 4.78 12.87
C GLU A 98 -31.17 4.91 12.72
N LEU A 99 -30.55 5.82 13.48
CA LEU A 99 -29.09 5.95 13.50
C LEU A 99 -28.40 4.66 13.95
N ARG A 100 -28.99 3.90 14.89
CA ARG A 100 -28.47 2.60 15.35
C ARG A 100 -28.32 1.64 14.18
N ILE A 101 -29.38 1.50 13.38
CA ILE A 101 -29.40 0.58 12.23
C ILE A 101 -28.30 0.93 11.24
N ILE A 102 -28.13 2.21 10.92
CA ILE A 102 -27.11 2.66 9.96
C ILE A 102 -25.71 2.48 10.54
N VAL A 103 -25.48 2.85 11.80
CA VAL A 103 -24.19 2.68 12.49
C VAL A 103 -23.80 1.21 12.56
N ASP A 104 -24.71 0.33 12.95
CA ASP A 104 -24.49 -1.12 13.02
C ASP A 104 -24.16 -1.69 11.64
N GLY A 105 -24.85 -1.21 10.58
CA GLY A 105 -24.55 -1.56 9.20
C GLY A 105 -23.13 -1.18 8.78
N VAL A 106 -22.69 0.04 9.10
CA VAL A 106 -21.31 0.50 8.84
C VAL A 106 -20.29 -0.32 9.63
N MET A 107 -20.59 -0.69 10.88
CA MET A 107 -19.71 -1.52 11.70
C MET A 107 -19.53 -2.92 11.10
N VAL A 108 -20.61 -3.55 10.64
CA VAL A 108 -20.54 -4.84 9.91
C VAL A 108 -19.75 -4.69 8.61
N HIS A 109 -19.87 -3.55 7.91
CA HIS A 109 -19.07 -3.27 6.71
C HIS A 109 -17.56 -3.16 6.99
N TYR A 110 -17.16 -2.70 8.18
CA TYR A 110 -15.76 -2.76 8.61
C TYR A 110 -15.26 -4.19 8.83
N ASP A 111 -16.09 -5.09 9.34
CA ASP A 111 -15.71 -6.51 9.50
C ASP A 111 -15.36 -7.14 8.14
N GLU A 112 -16.06 -6.73 7.08
CA GLU A 112 -15.84 -7.23 5.73
C GLU A 112 -14.46 -6.86 5.17
N ILE A 113 -13.96 -5.64 5.40
CA ILE A 113 -12.61 -5.30 4.93
C ILE A 113 -11.53 -6.10 5.65
N PHE A 114 -11.69 -6.37 6.95
CA PHE A 114 -10.76 -7.23 7.68
C PHE A 114 -10.80 -8.67 7.16
N ARG A 115 -11.97 -9.17 6.78
CA ARG A 115 -12.13 -10.48 6.13
C ARG A 115 -11.43 -10.53 4.76
N LEU A 116 -11.64 -9.52 3.91
CA LEU A 116 -10.97 -9.42 2.61
C LEU A 116 -9.45 -9.38 2.77
N LYS A 117 -8.96 -8.61 3.75
CA LYS A 117 -7.52 -8.52 4.07
C LYS A 117 -6.97 -9.85 4.57
N SER A 118 -7.67 -10.57 5.44
CA SER A 118 -7.24 -11.90 5.89
C SER A 118 -7.11 -12.89 4.72
N ASN A 119 -8.03 -12.84 3.75
CA ASN A 119 -7.96 -13.71 2.57
C ASN A 119 -6.75 -13.40 1.69
N VAL A 120 -6.49 -12.12 1.39
CA VAL A 120 -5.31 -11.76 0.59
C VAL A 120 -4.01 -11.95 1.37
N ALA A 121 -3.99 -11.79 2.70
CA ALA A 121 -2.79 -12.05 3.50
C ALA A 121 -2.30 -13.50 3.35
N LYS A 122 -3.22 -14.46 3.25
CA LYS A 122 -2.91 -15.88 3.01
C LYS A 122 -2.37 -16.15 1.61
N ALA A 123 -2.79 -15.37 0.62
CA ALA A 123 -2.39 -15.55 -0.77
C ALA A 123 -1.13 -14.75 -1.14
N ASP A 124 -1.04 -13.52 -0.64
CA ASP A 124 0.01 -12.53 -0.90
C ASP A 124 0.04 -11.46 0.22
N VAL A 125 0.76 -11.77 1.31
CA VAL A 125 0.96 -10.84 2.42
C VAL A 125 1.76 -9.59 2.03
N PHE A 126 2.62 -9.68 1.01
CA PHE A 126 3.47 -8.57 0.57
C PHE A 126 2.64 -7.51 -0.16
N HIS A 127 1.57 -7.88 -0.84
CA HIS A 127 0.62 -6.92 -1.41
C HIS A 127 0.03 -6.00 -0.33
N LEU A 128 -0.36 -6.55 0.83
CA LEU A 128 -0.86 -5.74 1.94
C LEU A 128 0.22 -4.88 2.59
N LEU A 129 1.40 -5.46 2.84
CA LEU A 129 2.53 -4.77 3.48
C LEU A 129 3.08 -3.63 2.62
N SER A 130 3.13 -3.80 1.31
CA SER A 130 3.57 -2.75 0.37
C SER A 130 2.60 -1.57 0.30
N GLY A 131 1.34 -1.77 0.70
CA GLY A 131 0.32 -0.74 0.65
C GLY A 131 -0.11 -0.35 -0.77
N MET A 132 0.18 -1.17 -1.78
CA MET A 132 -0.09 -0.86 -3.20
C MET A 132 -1.57 -0.64 -3.48
N TRP A 133 -2.44 -1.29 -2.73
CA TRP A 133 -3.89 -1.13 -2.71
C TRP A 133 -4.39 0.22 -2.16
N LYS A 134 -3.50 1.06 -1.61
CA LYS A 134 -3.81 2.41 -1.11
C LYS A 134 -3.21 3.52 -1.96
N THR A 135 -3.75 4.73 -1.83
CA THR A 135 -3.15 5.91 -2.46
C THR A 135 -1.80 6.27 -1.82
N PRO A 136 -0.84 6.85 -2.56
CA PRO A 136 0.47 7.23 -2.02
C PRO A 136 0.44 8.01 -0.70
N ALA A 137 -0.48 8.98 -0.54
CA ALA A 137 -0.58 9.75 0.70
C ALA A 137 -1.08 8.90 1.89
N GLU A 138 -2.01 7.97 1.65
CA GLU A 138 -2.45 7.03 2.70
C GLU A 138 -1.31 6.09 3.13
N ARG A 139 -0.45 5.67 2.19
CA ARG A 139 0.67 4.75 2.48
C ARG A 139 1.64 5.31 3.52
N CYS A 140 1.80 6.63 3.59
CA CYS A 140 2.63 7.29 4.60
C CYS A 140 2.18 7.01 6.04
N PHE A 141 0.93 6.60 6.25
CA PHE A 141 0.34 6.34 7.55
C PHE A 141 0.00 4.86 7.78
N LEU A 142 0.47 3.97 6.90
CA LEU A 142 0.28 2.53 7.09
C LEU A 142 1.23 1.97 8.14
N TRP A 143 0.66 1.15 9.01
CA TRP A 143 1.33 0.34 10.01
C TRP A 143 0.74 -1.07 9.91
N LEU A 144 1.53 -2.10 9.63
CA LEU A 144 1.06 -3.48 9.48
C LEU A 144 -0.23 -3.60 8.64
N GLY A 145 -0.18 -3.05 7.43
CA GLY A 145 -1.28 -3.10 6.47
C GLY A 145 -2.51 -2.25 6.81
N GLY A 146 -2.47 -1.32 7.78
CA GLY A 146 -3.61 -0.44 8.08
C GLY A 146 -3.24 0.75 8.96
N PHE A 147 -4.20 1.39 9.61
CA PHE A 147 -3.95 2.54 10.51
C PHE A 147 -3.54 2.08 11.91
N ARG A 148 -2.90 2.95 12.70
CA ARG A 148 -2.75 2.74 14.15
C ARG A 148 -4.03 3.15 14.87
N SER A 149 -4.60 2.23 15.65
CA SER A 149 -5.82 2.44 16.42
C SER A 149 -5.65 3.53 17.48
N SER A 150 -4.50 3.58 18.16
CA SER A 150 -4.20 4.61 19.16
C SER A 150 -4.20 6.03 18.56
N GLU A 151 -3.58 6.19 17.39
CA GLU A 151 -3.54 7.46 16.66
C GLU A 151 -4.92 7.87 16.14
N LEU A 152 -5.71 6.89 15.67
CA LEU A 152 -7.10 7.15 15.27
C LEU A 152 -7.94 7.65 16.46
N LEU A 153 -7.84 6.99 17.62
CA LEU A 153 -8.57 7.40 18.83
C LEU A 153 -8.17 8.81 19.28
N LYS A 154 -6.87 9.13 19.24
CA LYS A 154 -6.35 10.46 19.56
C LYS A 154 -6.94 11.54 18.66
N LEU A 155 -7.11 11.25 17.37
CA LEU A 155 -7.75 12.17 16.42
C LEU A 155 -9.24 12.37 16.73
N LEU A 156 -9.94 11.31 17.15
CA LEU A 156 -11.38 11.34 17.41
C LEU A 156 -11.75 12.07 18.70
N VAL A 157 -10.97 11.94 19.77
CA VAL A 157 -11.25 12.63 21.05
C VAL A 157 -11.42 14.13 20.85
N ASN A 158 -10.62 14.74 19.98
CA ASN A 158 -10.67 16.18 19.71
C ASN A 158 -11.85 16.62 18.82
N GLN A 159 -12.57 15.67 18.20
CA GLN A 159 -13.66 15.96 17.26
C GLN A 159 -15.04 15.58 17.79
N LEU A 160 -15.07 14.72 18.82
CA LEU A 160 -16.30 14.22 19.42
C LEU A 160 -16.59 15.02 20.69
N GLU A 161 -17.09 16.25 20.58
CA GLU A 161 -17.59 16.99 21.74
C GLU A 161 -19.12 17.11 21.70
N PRO A 162 -19.82 16.95 22.85
CA PRO A 162 -19.30 16.61 24.18
C PRO A 162 -19.24 15.07 24.45
N LEU A 163 -18.16 14.62 25.12
CA LEU A 163 -18.04 13.30 25.77
C LEU A 163 -18.19 13.47 27.29
N THR A 164 -18.75 12.47 27.98
CA THR A 164 -18.75 12.47 29.45
C THR A 164 -17.36 12.14 30.00
N GLU A 165 -17.08 12.49 31.26
CA GLU A 165 -15.82 12.11 31.92
C GLU A 165 -15.58 10.60 31.90
N GLN A 166 -16.63 9.81 32.12
CA GLN A 166 -16.55 8.34 32.05
C GLN A 166 -16.18 7.87 30.63
N GLN A 167 -16.74 8.49 29.59
CA GLN A 167 -16.39 8.18 28.20
C GLN A 167 -14.96 8.58 27.87
N LEU A 168 -14.49 9.75 28.33
CA LEU A 168 -13.12 10.21 28.14
C LEU A 168 -12.11 9.25 28.78
N VAL A 169 -12.37 8.80 30.00
CA VAL A 169 -11.55 7.77 30.68
C VAL A 169 -11.59 6.46 29.90
N GLY A 170 -12.77 6.02 29.45
CA GLY A 170 -12.93 4.82 28.63
C GLY A 170 -12.12 4.87 27.33
N VAL A 171 -12.20 5.98 26.58
CA VAL A 171 -11.45 6.17 25.34
C VAL A 171 -9.94 6.26 25.61
N SER A 172 -9.52 6.91 26.69
CA SER A 172 -8.10 7.01 27.07
C SER A 172 -7.50 5.64 27.42
N ASN A 173 -8.23 4.82 28.18
CA ASN A 173 -7.82 3.45 28.50
C ASN A 173 -7.76 2.58 27.23
N LEU A 174 -8.73 2.73 26.33
CA LEU A 174 -8.75 2.03 25.06
C LEU A 174 -7.56 2.45 24.16
N GLN A 175 -7.22 3.74 24.15
CA GLN A 175 -6.06 4.26 23.44
C GLN A 175 -4.76 3.68 23.99
N GLN A 176 -4.59 3.70 25.32
CA GLN A 176 -3.39 3.20 25.98
C GLN A 176 -3.20 1.69 25.74
N SER A 177 -4.26 0.90 25.93
CA SER A 177 -4.21 -0.55 25.67
C SER A 177 -3.96 -0.86 24.19
N SER A 178 -4.57 -0.12 23.27
CA SER A 178 -4.29 -0.24 21.84
C SER A 178 -2.81 0.04 21.56
N GLN A 179 -2.25 1.15 22.06
CA GLN A 179 -0.85 1.50 21.87
C GLN A 179 0.10 0.40 22.36
N GLN A 180 -0.14 -0.17 23.54
CA GLN A 180 0.68 -1.25 24.08
C GLN A 180 0.69 -2.50 23.17
N ALA A 181 -0.47 -2.89 22.65
CA ALA A 181 -0.58 -4.00 21.71
C ALA A 181 0.12 -3.68 20.37
N GLU A 182 -0.01 -2.45 19.88
CA GLU A 182 0.70 -2.02 18.67
C GLU A 182 2.22 -2.02 18.84
N ASP A 183 2.72 -1.59 20.01
CA ASP A 183 4.15 -1.59 20.32
C ASP A 183 4.70 -3.01 20.40
N ALA A 184 3.96 -3.93 21.04
CA ALA A 184 4.32 -5.34 21.10
C ALA A 184 4.38 -5.98 19.69
N LEU A 185 3.39 -5.69 18.83
CA LEU A 185 3.40 -6.17 17.44
C LEU A 185 4.53 -5.56 16.62
N SER A 186 4.84 -4.28 16.83
CA SER A 186 5.96 -3.60 16.14
C SER A 186 7.31 -4.21 16.53
N GLN A 187 7.53 -4.43 17.83
CA GLN A 187 8.74 -5.11 18.34
C GLN A 187 8.86 -6.53 17.81
N GLY A 188 7.76 -7.28 17.73
CA GLY A 188 7.75 -8.62 17.13
C GLY A 188 8.13 -8.61 15.65
N MET A 189 7.65 -7.63 14.88
CA MET A 189 8.02 -7.46 13.47
C MET A 189 9.50 -7.10 13.32
N GLU A 190 10.02 -6.20 14.16
CA GLU A 190 11.44 -5.84 14.18
C GLU A 190 12.33 -7.05 14.49
N ALA A 191 11.96 -7.85 15.50
CA ALA A 191 12.66 -9.08 15.83
C ALA A 191 12.63 -10.10 14.67
N LEU A 192 11.50 -10.22 13.97
CA LEU A 192 11.38 -11.06 12.78
C LEU A 192 12.34 -10.59 11.67
N GLN A 193 12.37 -9.29 11.39
CA GLN A 193 13.23 -8.70 10.37
C GLN A 193 14.72 -8.89 10.70
N GLN A 194 15.09 -8.67 11.95
CA GLN A 194 16.46 -8.91 12.44
C GLN A 194 16.85 -10.38 12.29
N SER A 195 15.96 -11.29 12.71
CA SER A 195 16.19 -12.72 12.59
C SER A 195 16.29 -13.18 11.13
N LEU A 196 15.50 -12.58 10.22
CA LEU A 196 15.60 -12.82 8.79
C LEU A 196 16.96 -12.37 8.23
N SER A 197 17.41 -11.18 8.60
CA SER A 197 18.73 -10.64 8.21
C SER A 197 19.88 -11.54 8.66
N GLU A 198 19.84 -12.04 9.90
CA GLU A 198 20.80 -12.99 10.45
C GLU A 198 20.82 -14.31 9.65
N THR A 199 19.65 -14.87 9.32
CA THR A 199 19.56 -16.07 8.49
C THR A 199 20.18 -15.88 7.11
N LEU A 200 19.99 -14.71 6.48
CA LEU A 200 20.52 -14.43 5.14
C LEU A 200 22.04 -14.13 5.15
N SER A 201 22.58 -13.61 6.26
CA SER A 201 24.00 -13.24 6.38
C SER A 201 24.92 -14.42 6.76
N THR A 202 24.40 -15.43 7.45
CA THR A 202 25.18 -16.62 7.90
C THR A 202 25.81 -17.45 6.78
N GLY A 203 25.49 -17.21 5.50
CA GLY A 203 26.06 -17.92 4.34
C GLY A 203 27.21 -17.21 3.61
N SER A 204 27.54 -15.96 3.96
CA SER A 204 28.40 -15.11 3.12
C SER A 204 29.91 -15.21 3.40
N LEU A 205 30.36 -15.87 4.47
CA LEU A 205 31.72 -15.68 5.01
C LEU A 205 32.67 -16.89 4.95
N GLY A 206 32.36 -17.96 4.21
CA GLY A 206 33.39 -18.96 3.96
C GLY A 206 32.93 -20.26 3.31
N SER A 207 33.08 -20.36 1.99
CA SER A 207 33.51 -21.63 1.38
C SER A 207 34.01 -21.38 -0.04
N SER A 208 35.29 -21.04 -0.13
CA SER A 208 36.07 -21.27 -1.35
C SER A 208 36.29 -22.78 -1.44
N GLY A 209 35.47 -23.46 -2.24
CA GLY A 209 35.73 -24.84 -2.66
C GLY A 209 34.58 -25.83 -2.44
N SER A 210 34.01 -26.29 -3.56
CA SER A 210 33.25 -27.53 -3.73
C SER A 210 31.83 -27.60 -3.11
N THR A 211 30.84 -27.77 -4.00
CA THR A 211 29.55 -28.52 -3.94
C THR A 211 28.67 -28.56 -2.68
N GLY A 212 29.17 -28.33 -1.45
CA GLY A 212 28.39 -28.16 -0.21
C GLY A 212 27.68 -26.80 -0.07
N ASN A 213 27.83 -25.91 -1.05
CA ASN A 213 27.30 -24.54 -1.00
C ASN A 213 25.80 -24.46 -1.30
N VAL A 214 25.29 -25.30 -2.21
CA VAL A 214 23.88 -25.25 -2.65
C VAL A 214 22.94 -25.78 -1.57
N ALA A 215 23.28 -26.90 -0.91
CA ALA A 215 22.47 -27.46 0.17
C ALA A 215 22.36 -26.48 1.37
N ASN A 216 23.47 -25.82 1.73
CA ASN A 216 23.48 -24.81 2.79
C ASN A 216 22.64 -23.57 2.41
N TYR A 217 22.81 -23.06 1.18
CA TYR A 217 22.00 -21.96 0.67
C TYR A 217 20.51 -22.30 0.65
N MET A 218 20.15 -23.49 0.16
CA MET A 218 18.75 -23.96 0.14
C MET A 218 18.18 -24.07 1.56
N GLY A 219 18.95 -24.58 2.53
CA GLY A 219 18.55 -24.62 3.93
C GLY A 219 18.32 -23.22 4.52
N GLN A 220 19.20 -22.26 4.20
CA GLN A 220 19.04 -20.86 4.61
C GLN A 220 17.81 -20.20 3.99
N MET A 221 17.58 -20.40 2.68
CA MET A 221 16.39 -19.90 2.00
C MET A 221 15.12 -20.55 2.55
N ALA A 222 15.12 -21.83 2.87
CA ALA A 222 13.98 -22.51 3.50
C ALA A 222 13.66 -21.92 4.88
N MET A 223 14.67 -21.65 5.72
CA MET A 223 14.49 -20.96 7.00
C MET A 223 13.96 -19.53 6.81
N ALA A 224 14.52 -18.77 5.86
CA ALA A 224 14.06 -17.42 5.53
C ALA A 224 12.60 -17.42 5.05
N MET A 225 12.22 -18.36 4.19
CA MET A 225 10.84 -18.55 3.74
C MET A 225 9.90 -18.89 4.90
N GLY A 226 10.32 -19.76 5.82
CA GLY A 226 9.56 -20.06 7.04
C GLY A 226 9.31 -18.81 7.91
N LYS A 227 10.31 -17.93 8.03
CA LYS A 227 10.17 -16.64 8.73
C LYS A 227 9.21 -15.70 7.99
N LEU A 228 9.33 -15.57 6.68
CA LEU A 228 8.39 -14.77 5.87
C LEU A 228 6.95 -15.27 6.00
N GLY A 229 6.73 -16.58 6.17
CA GLY A 229 5.43 -17.16 6.43
C GLY A 229 4.74 -16.65 7.72
N THR A 230 5.50 -16.09 8.67
CA THR A 230 4.93 -15.51 9.90
C THR A 230 4.31 -14.12 9.70
N LEU A 231 4.59 -13.45 8.57
CA LEU A 231 4.09 -12.10 8.28
C LEU A 231 2.55 -12.05 8.25
N GLU A 232 1.90 -13.11 7.75
CA GLU A 232 0.43 -13.22 7.74
C GLU A 232 -0.13 -13.04 9.15
N GLY A 233 0.50 -13.70 10.13
CA GLY A 233 0.08 -13.65 11.53
C GLY A 233 0.16 -12.25 12.13
N PHE A 234 1.16 -11.45 11.76
CA PHE A 234 1.27 -10.05 12.21
C PHE A 234 0.16 -9.18 11.62
N ILE A 235 -0.13 -9.33 10.33
CA ILE A 235 -1.22 -8.58 9.68
C ILE A 235 -2.58 -8.93 10.28
N CYS A 236 -2.85 -10.22 10.48
CA CYS A 236 -4.11 -10.66 11.08
C CYS A 236 -4.25 -10.16 12.52
N GLN A 237 -3.19 -10.20 13.34
CA GLN A 237 -3.23 -9.65 14.70
C GLN A 237 -3.44 -8.14 14.72
N ALA A 238 -2.80 -7.40 13.81
CA ALA A 238 -2.99 -5.96 13.71
C ALA A 238 -4.43 -5.59 13.27
N ASP A 239 -5.03 -6.36 12.36
CA ASP A 239 -6.42 -6.16 11.94
C ASP A 239 -7.43 -6.56 13.02
N ASN A 240 -7.18 -7.65 13.76
CA ASN A 240 -7.98 -8.01 14.92
C ASN A 240 -7.95 -6.90 15.98
N LEU A 241 -6.78 -6.29 16.23
CA LEU A 241 -6.66 -5.16 17.14
C LEU A 241 -7.53 -3.98 16.68
N ARG A 242 -7.48 -3.62 15.40
CA ARG A 242 -8.33 -2.55 14.83
C ARG A 242 -9.81 -2.83 14.99
N GLN A 243 -10.23 -4.05 14.65
CA GLN A 243 -11.61 -4.47 14.76
C GLN A 243 -12.10 -4.39 16.22
N GLN A 244 -11.31 -4.93 17.15
CA GLN A 244 -11.62 -4.86 18.57
C GLN A 244 -11.67 -3.42 19.08
N THR A 245 -10.72 -2.56 18.67
CA THR A 245 -10.73 -1.14 19.07
C THR A 245 -12.00 -0.44 18.58
N LEU A 246 -12.41 -0.65 17.32
CA LEU A 246 -13.66 -0.06 16.79
C LEU A 246 -14.89 -0.55 17.56
N GLN A 247 -14.97 -1.85 17.87
CA GLN A 247 -16.07 -2.42 18.64
C GLN A 247 -16.12 -1.89 20.08
N GLN A 248 -14.97 -1.75 20.75
CA GLN A 248 -14.93 -1.18 22.11
C GLN A 248 -15.26 0.31 22.10
N LEU A 249 -14.78 1.06 21.10
CA LEU A 249 -15.15 2.47 20.94
C LEU A 249 -16.67 2.61 20.79
N HIS A 250 -17.29 1.78 19.95
CA HIS A 250 -18.74 1.78 19.77
C HIS A 250 -19.51 1.47 21.06
N ARG A 251 -18.95 0.64 21.96
CA ARG A 251 -19.55 0.35 23.28
C ARG A 251 -19.41 1.51 24.27
N ILE A 252 -18.35 2.29 24.18
CA ILE A 252 -18.10 3.46 25.03
C ILE A 252 -19.00 4.62 24.61
N LEU A 253 -19.19 4.81 23.30
CA LEU A 253 -19.93 5.92 22.73
C LEU A 253 -21.44 5.65 22.69
N THR A 254 -22.23 6.72 22.77
CA THR A 254 -23.65 6.67 22.40
C THR A 254 -23.80 6.42 20.89
N THR A 255 -24.99 6.04 20.43
CA THR A 255 -25.25 5.86 18.99
C THR A 255 -24.93 7.11 18.17
N ARG A 256 -25.29 8.29 18.68
CA ARG A 256 -25.03 9.57 18.00
C ARG A 256 -23.57 9.95 17.98
N GLN A 257 -22.84 9.70 19.07
CA GLN A 257 -21.38 9.87 19.09
C GLN A 257 -20.69 8.86 18.16
N SER A 258 -21.15 7.61 18.12
CA SER A 258 -20.65 6.59 17.17
C SER A 258 -20.86 7.03 15.71
N ALA A 259 -22.04 7.55 15.38
CA ALA A 259 -22.31 8.09 14.05
C ALA A 259 -21.31 9.20 13.67
N ARG A 260 -21.09 10.17 14.57
CA ARG A 260 -20.12 11.25 14.36
C ARG A 260 -18.69 10.72 14.26
N ALA A 261 -18.33 9.72 15.06
CA ALA A 261 -17.02 9.09 15.03
C ALA A 261 -16.75 8.46 13.67
N LEU A 262 -17.69 7.66 13.15
CA LEU A 262 -17.57 7.03 11.83
C LEU A 262 -17.44 8.07 10.70
N LEU A 263 -18.20 9.17 10.77
CA LEU A 263 -18.05 10.29 9.83
C LEU A 263 -16.65 10.94 9.92
N ALA A 264 -16.16 11.21 11.12
CA ALA A 264 -14.83 11.78 11.34
C ALA A 264 -13.70 10.86 10.83
N ILE A 265 -13.82 9.54 11.07
CA ILE A 265 -12.90 8.53 10.53
C ILE A 265 -12.88 8.58 9.00
N ASN A 266 -14.07 8.55 8.37
CA ASN A 266 -14.14 8.62 6.91
C ASN A 266 -13.55 9.93 6.36
N ASP A 267 -13.87 11.07 6.98
CA ASP A 267 -13.41 12.37 6.52
C ASP A 267 -11.88 12.49 6.59
N TYR A 268 -11.26 11.92 7.62
CA TYR A 268 -9.81 11.82 7.72
C TYR A 268 -9.20 11.04 6.54
N PHE A 269 -9.65 9.81 6.27
CA PHE A 269 -9.12 9.01 5.16
C PHE A 269 -9.46 9.59 3.78
N SER A 270 -10.63 10.20 3.63
CA SER A 270 -11.02 10.89 2.40
C SER A 270 -10.12 12.09 2.11
N ARG A 271 -9.71 12.84 3.14
CA ARG A 271 -8.74 13.94 2.99
C ARG A 271 -7.35 13.43 2.57
N LEU A 272 -6.89 12.29 3.07
CA LEU A 272 -5.65 11.66 2.60
C LEU A 272 -5.73 11.28 1.12
N ARG A 273 -6.84 10.66 0.69
CA ARG A 273 -7.08 10.33 -0.73
C ARG A 273 -7.14 11.58 -1.62
N ALA A 274 -7.80 12.63 -1.16
CA ALA A 274 -7.86 13.92 -1.85
C ALA A 274 -6.47 14.55 -1.97
N LEU A 275 -5.69 14.56 -0.89
CA LEU A 275 -4.31 15.05 -0.88
C LEU A 275 -3.44 14.30 -1.89
N SER A 276 -3.56 12.98 -1.98
CA SER A 276 -2.85 12.19 -2.98
C SER A 276 -3.21 12.60 -4.40
N SER A 277 -4.50 12.88 -4.66
CA SER A 277 -4.98 13.30 -5.97
C SER A 277 -4.46 14.67 -6.35
N LEU A 278 -4.52 15.64 -5.42
CA LEU A 278 -3.96 16.98 -5.60
C LEU A 278 -2.45 16.94 -5.83
N TRP A 279 -1.73 16.10 -5.09
CA TRP A 279 -0.29 15.90 -5.28
C TRP A 279 0.00 15.40 -6.70
N LEU A 280 -0.73 14.41 -7.20
CA LEU A 280 -0.52 13.87 -8.55
C LEU A 280 -0.87 14.87 -9.66
N ALA A 281 -1.84 15.76 -9.42
CA ALA A 281 -2.28 16.78 -10.38
C ALA A 281 -1.41 18.05 -10.42
N ARG A 282 -0.42 18.19 -9.52
CA ARG A 282 0.44 19.38 -9.48
C ARG A 282 1.23 19.57 -10.79
N PRO A 283 1.46 20.81 -11.25
CA PRO A 283 2.35 21.06 -12.39
C PRO A 283 3.73 20.45 -12.15
N ARG A 284 4.26 19.78 -13.17
CA ARG A 284 5.66 19.30 -13.17
C ARG A 284 6.47 20.31 -13.98
N GLU A 285 7.51 20.86 -13.36
CA GLU A 285 8.56 21.64 -14.04
C GLU A 285 9.42 20.72 -14.93
#